data_AF-S4W7A8-F1
#
_entry.id   AF-S4W7A8-F1
#
_cell.length_a   1.000
_cell.length_b   1.000
_cell.length_c   1.000
_cell.angle_alpha   90.00
_cell.angle_beta   90.00
_cell.angle_gamma   90.00
#
_symmetry.space_group_name_H-M   'P 1'
#
loop_
_entity.id
_entity.type
_entity.pdbx_description
1 polymer ?
#
loop_
_entity_poly.entity_id
_entity_poly.type
_entity_poly.pdbx_seq_one_letter_code
_entity_poly.pdbx_strand_id
1 'polypeptide(L)'
;MEFPDAPATYDSIDFEMIMNQPGYTHLSYDNTGSFRDFYQEISYGEFLPVSEVTNWITAPHHHDYYAYSDPNGYNHVKELVRAMVDSLEASGFDWSLYDNDGDGYVDALNLLHQGEGAEQGDYSNIWSHKWSLGSLAVQYDGVTINSYTMNPEIQSGQIVAIGVLSHEFGHALGLPDLYDTDYSSTGAGKLALMGSGSWGTIGNSPWYPSTMVGWC
;
A
#
# COMPACT_ATOMS: atom_id res chain seq x y z
N MET A 1 -5.71 -8.64 2.39
CA MET A 1 -6.51 -9.38 3.38
C MET A 1 -7.96 -8.96 3.34
N GLU A 2 -8.83 -9.91 3.64
CA GLU A 2 -10.26 -9.71 3.80
C GLU A 2 -10.67 -10.10 5.23
N PHE A 3 -11.91 -9.85 5.62
CA PHE A 3 -12.41 -10.15 6.96
C PHE A 3 -13.52 -11.20 6.93
N PRO A 4 -13.73 -11.97 8.02
CA PRO A 4 -14.79 -12.98 8.10
C PRO A 4 -16.19 -12.45 7.76
N ASP A 5 -16.44 -11.16 8.00
CA ASP A 5 -17.71 -10.46 7.75
C ASP A 5 -17.64 -9.41 6.62
N ALA A 6 -16.48 -9.23 6.00
CA ALA A 6 -16.28 -8.34 4.87
C ALA A 6 -15.30 -8.98 3.87
N PRO A 7 -15.81 -9.72 2.87
CA PRO A 7 -14.97 -10.30 1.82
C PRO A 7 -14.49 -9.24 0.82
N ALA A 8 -13.41 -9.54 0.10
CA ALA A 8 -12.95 -8.71 -1.01
C ALA A 8 -13.94 -8.70 -2.18
N THR A 9 -13.97 -7.59 -2.91
CA THR A 9 -14.80 -7.37 -4.11
C THR A 9 -14.08 -7.77 -5.40
N TYR A 10 -12.79 -7.47 -5.50
CA TYR A 10 -11.91 -7.70 -6.64
C TYR A 10 -10.98 -8.89 -6.38
N ASP A 11 -10.56 -9.57 -7.45
CA ASP A 11 -9.66 -10.72 -7.32
C ASP A 11 -8.20 -10.25 -7.23
N SER A 12 -7.35 -11.05 -6.58
CA SER A 12 -5.90 -10.85 -6.55
C SER A 12 -5.29 -10.61 -7.94
N ILE A 13 -5.82 -11.22 -9.01
CA ILE A 13 -5.34 -11.00 -10.38
C ILE A 13 -5.55 -9.56 -10.86
N ASP A 14 -6.58 -8.86 -10.36
CA ASP A 14 -6.81 -7.46 -10.70
C ASP A 14 -5.69 -6.57 -10.14
N PHE A 15 -5.21 -6.89 -8.93
CA PHE A 15 -4.07 -6.21 -8.31
C PHE A 15 -2.75 -6.60 -8.97
N GLU A 16 -2.57 -7.86 -9.37
CA GLU A 16 -1.41 -8.28 -10.16
C GLU A 16 -1.28 -7.46 -11.45
N MET A 17 -2.40 -7.19 -12.13
CA MET A 17 -2.43 -6.31 -13.31
C MET A 17 -2.06 -4.86 -12.96
N ILE A 18 -2.66 -4.29 -11.91
CA ILE A 18 -2.35 -2.93 -11.44
C ILE A 18 -0.87 -2.78 -11.06
N MET A 19 -0.30 -3.79 -10.40
CA MET A 19 1.06 -3.73 -9.88
C MET A 19 2.11 -3.95 -10.97
N ASN A 20 1.92 -4.95 -11.83
CA ASN A 20 3.00 -5.49 -12.66
C ASN A 20 2.77 -5.41 -14.18
N GLN A 21 1.54 -5.26 -14.68
CA GLN A 21 1.28 -5.38 -16.11
C GLN A 21 1.83 -4.18 -16.91
N PRO A 22 2.77 -4.39 -17.85
CA PRO A 22 3.24 -3.31 -18.70
C PRO A 22 2.12 -2.74 -19.56
N GLY A 23 1.93 -1.42 -19.52
CA GLY A 23 0.89 -0.73 -20.26
C GLY A 23 -0.52 -1.00 -19.72
N TYR A 24 -0.65 -1.33 -18.42
CA TYR A 24 -1.95 -1.46 -17.76
C TYR A 24 -2.83 -0.23 -18.01
N THR A 25 -4.14 -0.48 -18.14
CA THR A 25 -5.18 0.52 -18.34
C THR A 25 -6.14 0.41 -17.17
N HIS A 26 -6.18 1.45 -16.36
CA HIS A 26 -7.07 1.50 -15.20
C HIS A 26 -8.50 1.76 -15.66
N LEU A 27 -9.37 0.76 -15.50
CA LEU A 27 -10.78 0.80 -15.92
C LEU A 27 -10.92 1.20 -17.41
N SER A 28 -11.56 2.34 -17.69
CA SER A 28 -11.78 2.87 -19.03
C SER A 28 -10.86 4.04 -19.39
N TYR A 29 -9.84 4.31 -18.58
CA TYR A 29 -8.88 5.39 -18.81
C TYR A 29 -7.67 4.88 -19.60
N ASP A 30 -7.44 5.43 -20.79
CA ASP A 30 -6.34 5.01 -21.66
C ASP A 30 -4.98 5.45 -21.13
N ASN A 31 -3.93 4.64 -21.33
CA ASN A 31 -2.53 5.00 -21.05
C ASN A 31 -2.26 5.44 -19.60
N THR A 32 -2.84 4.79 -18.60
CA THR A 32 -2.55 5.09 -17.18
C THR A 32 -1.26 4.45 -16.70
N GLY A 33 -0.92 3.26 -17.22
CA GLY A 33 0.21 2.47 -16.76
C GLY A 33 -0.08 1.72 -15.46
N SER A 34 0.78 0.77 -15.13
CA SER A 34 0.83 0.07 -13.85
C SER A 34 1.71 0.82 -12.83
N PHE A 35 1.68 0.39 -11.58
CA PHE A 35 2.64 0.82 -10.55
C PHE A 35 4.08 0.63 -11.03
N ARG A 36 4.38 -0.53 -11.64
CA ARG A 36 5.66 -0.82 -12.28
C ARG A 36 6.02 0.23 -13.33
N ASP A 37 5.09 0.55 -14.23
CA ASP A 37 5.36 1.52 -15.30
C ASP A 37 5.64 2.92 -14.74
N PHE A 38 4.89 3.33 -13.71
CA PHE A 38 5.09 4.61 -13.04
C PHE A 38 6.49 4.73 -12.44
N TYR A 39 6.95 3.74 -11.66
CA TYR A 39 8.29 3.74 -11.08
C TYR A 39 9.40 3.63 -12.12
N GLN A 40 9.17 2.88 -13.21
CA GLN A 40 10.07 2.83 -14.34
C GLN A 40 10.20 4.20 -15.03
N GLU A 41 9.09 4.94 -15.18
CA GLU A 41 9.09 6.27 -15.77
C GLU A 41 9.84 7.29 -14.92
N ILE A 42 9.46 7.42 -13.64
CA ILE A 42 10.04 8.47 -12.78
C ILE A 42 11.51 8.23 -12.41
N SER A 43 11.98 6.99 -12.53
CA SER A 43 13.39 6.62 -12.35
C SER A 43 14.19 6.68 -13.65
N TYR A 44 13.59 7.09 -14.77
CA TYR A 44 14.22 7.09 -16.09
C TYR A 44 14.74 5.69 -16.51
N GLY A 45 14.08 4.63 -16.06
CA GLY A 45 14.43 3.24 -16.36
C GLY A 45 15.45 2.61 -15.42
N GLU A 46 15.95 3.33 -14.42
CA GLU A 46 16.95 2.81 -13.46
C GLU A 46 16.33 1.94 -12.36
N PHE A 47 15.02 2.05 -12.12
CA PHE A 47 14.30 1.24 -11.14
C PHE A 47 13.11 0.54 -11.78
N LEU A 48 13.03 -0.77 -11.57
CA LEU A 48 11.97 -1.61 -12.11
C LEU A 48 11.40 -2.51 -11.00
N PRO A 49 10.35 -2.06 -10.29
CA PRO A 49 9.76 -2.90 -9.26
C PRO A 49 8.95 -4.04 -9.90
N VAL A 50 9.03 -5.20 -9.27
CA VAL A 50 8.18 -6.36 -9.55
C VAL A 50 7.64 -6.83 -8.21
N SER A 51 6.33 -6.89 -8.08
CA SER A 51 5.66 -7.32 -6.86
C SER A 51 5.16 -8.75 -7.00
N GLU A 52 5.15 -9.52 -5.92
CA GLU A 52 4.35 -10.76 -5.86
C GLU A 52 3.02 -10.43 -5.18
N VAL A 53 1.91 -10.59 -5.90
CA VAL A 53 0.57 -10.44 -5.33
C VAL A 53 0.06 -11.80 -4.87
N THR A 54 -0.21 -11.92 -3.58
CA THR A 54 -0.74 -13.14 -2.98
C THR A 54 -2.26 -13.19 -3.08
N ASN A 55 -2.83 -14.39 -2.90
CA ASN A 55 -4.28 -14.55 -2.76
C ASN A 55 -4.78 -13.83 -1.49
N TRP A 56 -6.07 -13.48 -1.47
CA TRP A 56 -6.71 -12.96 -0.26
C TRP A 56 -6.58 -13.93 0.91
N ILE A 57 -6.14 -13.40 2.05
CA ILE A 57 -6.08 -14.10 3.34
C ILE A 57 -7.14 -13.50 4.25
N THR A 58 -7.93 -14.35 4.89
CA THR A 58 -8.95 -13.92 5.85
C THR A 58 -8.32 -13.60 7.21
N ALA A 59 -8.62 -12.42 7.74
CA ALA A 59 -8.19 -11.95 9.05
C ALA A 59 -8.77 -12.79 10.21
N PRO A 60 -8.10 -12.81 11.38
CA PRO A 60 -8.57 -13.57 12.53
C PRO A 60 -9.79 -12.96 13.24
N HIS A 61 -10.03 -11.65 13.06
CA HIS A 61 -11.18 -10.94 13.62
C HIS A 61 -11.98 -10.25 12.52
N HIS A 62 -13.18 -9.79 12.89
CA HIS A 62 -14.08 -9.03 12.03
C HIS A 62 -13.49 -7.64 11.73
N HIS A 63 -13.95 -7.03 10.63
CA HIS A 63 -13.44 -5.75 10.14
C HIS A 63 -13.36 -4.66 11.21
N ASP A 64 -14.46 -4.43 11.95
CA ASP A 64 -14.57 -3.32 12.91
C ASP A 64 -13.58 -3.42 14.08
N TYR A 65 -13.01 -4.60 14.34
CA TYR A 65 -11.94 -4.75 15.33
C TYR A 65 -10.68 -3.94 14.96
N TYR A 66 -10.47 -3.70 13.67
CA TYR A 66 -9.31 -3.00 13.11
C TYR A 66 -9.61 -1.56 12.71
N ALA A 67 -10.84 -1.08 12.96
CA ALA A 67 -11.32 0.23 12.55
C ALA A 67 -10.44 1.37 13.05
N TYR A 68 -10.27 2.42 12.23
CA TYR A 68 -9.55 3.63 12.62
C TYR A 68 -10.23 4.38 13.79
N SER A 69 -11.55 4.27 13.89
CA SER A 69 -12.35 4.83 14.98
C SER A 69 -12.18 4.10 16.32
N ASP A 70 -11.60 2.90 16.31
CA ASP A 70 -11.20 2.22 17.54
C ASP A 70 -9.93 2.88 18.12
N PRO A 71 -9.91 3.29 19.41
CA PRO A 71 -8.73 3.91 20.02
C PRO A 71 -7.44 3.06 19.97
N ASN A 72 -7.57 1.74 19.85
CA ASN A 72 -6.50 0.78 19.69
C ASN A 72 -6.37 0.25 18.26
N GLY A 73 -7.11 0.79 17.28
CA GLY A 73 -7.16 0.32 15.89
C GLY A 73 -5.77 0.11 15.29
N TYR A 74 -4.84 1.07 15.44
CA TYR A 74 -3.46 0.91 14.97
C TYR A 74 -2.70 -0.26 15.60
N ASN A 75 -2.94 -0.57 16.88
CA ASN A 75 -2.33 -1.73 17.51
C ASN A 75 -2.93 -3.03 16.99
N HIS A 76 -4.25 -3.09 16.84
CA HIS A 76 -4.92 -4.23 16.23
C HIS A 76 -4.49 -4.44 14.77
N VAL A 77 -4.28 -3.37 14.00
CA VAL A 77 -3.75 -3.47 12.63
C VAL A 77 -2.34 -4.05 12.61
N LYS A 78 -1.46 -3.73 13.57
CA LYS A 78 -0.16 -4.42 13.65
C LYS A 78 -0.31 -5.91 13.97
N GLU A 79 -1.26 -6.28 14.83
CA GLU A 79 -1.57 -7.68 15.11
C GLU A 79 -2.13 -8.39 13.87
N LEU A 80 -2.94 -7.70 13.07
CA LEU A 80 -3.43 -8.17 11.77
C LEU A 80 -2.28 -8.42 10.80
N VAL A 81 -1.40 -7.42 10.61
CA VAL A 81 -0.23 -7.54 9.74
C VAL A 81 0.61 -8.74 10.17
N ARG A 82 0.85 -8.88 11.48
CA ARG A 82 1.58 -10.02 12.02
C ARG A 82 0.91 -11.36 11.68
N ALA A 83 -0.41 -11.45 11.84
CA ALA A 83 -1.17 -12.64 11.49
C ALA A 83 -1.11 -12.97 9.98
N MET A 84 -1.09 -11.96 9.11
CA MET A 84 -0.95 -12.17 7.66
C MET A 84 0.44 -12.71 7.30
N VAL A 85 1.49 -12.16 7.91
CA VAL A 85 2.87 -12.64 7.76
C VAL A 85 2.99 -14.10 8.22
N ASP A 86 2.45 -14.44 9.40
CA ASP A 86 2.46 -15.81 9.91
C ASP A 86 1.66 -16.78 9.01
N SER A 87 0.56 -16.31 8.41
CA SER A 87 -0.24 -17.12 7.48
C SER A 87 0.50 -17.41 6.17
N LEU A 88 1.27 -16.44 5.66
CA LEU A 88 2.08 -16.62 4.46
C LEU A 88 3.24 -17.58 4.72
N GLU A 89 3.97 -17.38 5.82
CA GLU A 89 5.00 -18.32 6.29
C GLU A 89 4.45 -19.75 6.38
N ALA A 90 3.31 -19.94 7.03
CA ALA A 90 2.68 -21.25 7.16
C ALA A 90 2.27 -21.89 5.82
N SER A 91 2.12 -21.09 4.76
CA SER A 91 1.85 -21.57 3.39
C SER A 91 3.12 -21.88 2.59
N GLY A 92 4.30 -21.64 3.17
CA GLY A 92 5.61 -21.89 2.55
C GLY A 92 6.13 -20.73 1.72
N PHE A 93 5.69 -19.51 2.00
CA PHE A 93 6.21 -18.30 1.38
C PHE A 93 7.67 -18.07 1.79
N ASP A 94 8.57 -17.88 0.82
CA ASP A 94 9.99 -17.67 1.06
C ASP A 94 10.28 -16.17 1.20
N TRP A 95 10.42 -15.70 2.44
CA TRP A 95 10.65 -14.29 2.75
C TRP A 95 12.05 -13.82 2.35
N SER A 96 13.02 -14.72 2.22
CA SER A 96 14.41 -14.37 1.89
C SER A 96 14.56 -13.74 0.50
N LEU A 97 13.58 -13.94 -0.39
CA LEU A 97 13.55 -13.36 -1.73
C LEU A 97 13.31 -11.84 -1.73
N TYR A 98 12.92 -11.27 -0.59
CA TYR A 98 12.50 -9.87 -0.48
C TYR A 98 13.49 -8.98 0.28
N ASP A 99 14.69 -9.50 0.56
CA ASP A 99 15.86 -8.74 1.01
C ASP A 99 16.79 -8.53 -0.21
N ASN A 100 16.46 -7.55 -1.05
CA ASN A 100 17.13 -7.35 -2.34
C ASN A 100 18.49 -6.64 -2.20
N ASP A 101 18.74 -5.97 -1.08
CA ASP A 101 20.01 -5.29 -0.82
C ASP A 101 20.92 -6.03 0.19
N GLY A 102 20.42 -7.08 0.83
CA GLY A 102 21.15 -7.96 1.73
C GLY A 102 21.35 -7.36 3.13
N ASP A 103 20.54 -6.40 3.54
CA ASP A 103 20.62 -5.77 4.86
C ASP A 103 19.96 -6.59 5.99
N GLY A 104 19.29 -7.70 5.63
CA GLY A 104 18.63 -8.62 6.54
C GLY A 104 17.18 -8.26 6.87
N TYR A 105 16.55 -7.36 6.10
CA TYR A 105 15.14 -6.98 6.23
C TYR A 105 14.37 -7.23 4.94
N VAL A 106 13.06 -7.45 5.07
CA VAL A 106 12.15 -7.40 3.91
C VAL A 106 12.00 -5.94 3.48
N ASP A 107 12.37 -5.64 2.24
CA ASP A 107 12.44 -4.28 1.70
C ASP A 107 11.07 -3.60 1.62
N ALA A 108 10.07 -4.33 1.14
CA ALA A 108 8.74 -3.79 0.88
C ALA A 108 7.64 -4.83 1.12
N LEU A 109 6.89 -4.63 2.21
CA LEU A 109 5.67 -5.36 2.49
C LEU A 109 4.47 -4.42 2.35
N ASN A 110 3.64 -4.66 1.34
CA ASN A 110 2.42 -3.89 1.09
C ASN A 110 1.20 -4.74 1.43
N LEU A 111 0.35 -4.26 2.32
CA LEU A 111 -0.93 -4.89 2.63
C LEU A 111 -2.04 -4.14 1.94
N LEU A 112 -2.92 -4.89 1.29
CA LEU A 112 -4.20 -4.42 0.76
C LEU A 112 -5.30 -4.92 1.68
N HIS A 113 -6.13 -4.06 2.25
CA HIS A 113 -7.36 -4.49 2.94
C HIS A 113 -8.56 -4.32 2.01
N GLN A 114 -9.56 -5.18 2.12
CA GLN A 114 -10.82 -5.03 1.38
C GLN A 114 -11.48 -3.65 1.63
N GLY A 115 -12.33 -3.22 0.71
CA GLY A 115 -13.12 -2.00 0.86
C GLY A 115 -12.30 -0.70 0.77
N GLU A 116 -12.94 0.39 1.17
CA GLU A 116 -12.37 1.74 1.09
C GLU A 116 -11.49 2.07 2.29
N GLY A 117 -10.50 2.94 2.09
CA GLY A 117 -9.69 3.47 3.19
C GLY A 117 -10.44 4.54 3.98
N ALA A 118 -10.13 4.65 5.28
CA ALA A 118 -10.78 5.60 6.18
C ALA A 118 -10.55 7.07 5.78
N GLU A 119 -9.49 7.36 5.02
CA GLU A 119 -9.20 8.70 4.49
C GLU A 119 -10.30 9.22 3.53
N GLN A 120 -11.20 8.35 3.08
CA GLN A 120 -12.36 8.70 2.24
C GLN A 120 -13.60 9.15 3.04
N GLY A 121 -13.51 9.17 4.38
CA GLY A 121 -14.50 9.79 5.26
C GLY A 121 -15.29 8.84 6.14
N ASP A 122 -15.06 7.53 6.05
CA ASP A 122 -15.64 6.53 6.94
C ASP A 122 -14.57 5.91 7.86
N TYR A 123 -14.57 6.33 9.12
CA TYR A 123 -13.58 5.89 10.11
C TYR A 123 -13.88 4.50 10.71
N SER A 124 -14.92 3.81 10.26
CA SER A 124 -15.05 2.37 10.52
C SER A 124 -14.04 1.54 9.71
N ASN A 125 -13.50 2.10 8.62
CA ASN A 125 -12.47 1.46 7.81
C ASN A 125 -11.07 1.59 8.43
N ILE A 126 -10.11 0.86 7.85
CA ILE A 126 -8.69 1.01 8.13
C ILE A 126 -8.17 2.25 7.37
N TRP A 127 -7.37 3.08 8.03
CA TRP A 127 -6.72 4.24 7.42
C TRP A 127 -5.44 3.80 6.70
N SER A 128 -5.18 4.30 5.49
CA SER A 128 -3.96 3.98 4.72
C SER A 128 -2.70 4.59 5.36
N HIS A 129 -1.65 3.81 5.60
CA HIS A 129 -0.45 4.30 6.30
C HIS A 129 0.78 3.42 6.13
N LYS A 130 1.96 4.00 6.39
CA LYS A 130 3.20 3.28 6.67
C LYS A 130 3.48 3.18 8.18
N TRP A 131 3.88 2.00 8.64
CA TRP A 131 4.28 1.78 10.04
C TRP A 131 5.34 0.67 10.16
N SER A 132 5.70 0.32 11.41
CA SER A 132 6.55 -0.82 11.75
C SER A 132 5.95 -1.70 12.86
N LEU A 133 5.99 -3.02 12.70
CA LEU A 133 5.53 -3.99 13.69
C LEU A 133 6.18 -3.79 15.08
N GLY A 134 7.41 -3.28 15.14
CA GLY A 134 8.11 -2.98 16.39
C GLY A 134 8.35 -4.26 17.19
N SER A 135 7.80 -4.36 18.40
CA SER A 135 7.92 -5.59 19.21
C SER A 135 7.22 -6.81 18.60
N LEU A 136 6.36 -6.62 17.60
CA LEU A 136 5.70 -7.70 16.86
C LEU A 136 6.50 -8.16 15.64
N ALA A 137 7.61 -7.49 15.31
CA ALA A 137 8.47 -7.88 14.20
C ALA A 137 8.92 -9.35 14.34
N VAL A 138 9.15 -10.00 13.21
CA VAL A 138 9.48 -11.42 13.15
C VAL A 138 10.64 -11.67 12.21
N GLN A 139 11.37 -12.75 12.48
CA GLN A 139 12.35 -13.28 11.55
C GLN A 139 11.86 -14.61 10.98
N TYR A 140 11.75 -14.67 9.66
CA TYR A 140 11.50 -15.88 8.87
C TYR A 140 12.54 -15.94 7.75
N ASP A 141 12.95 -17.15 7.36
CA ASP A 141 13.94 -17.38 6.29
C ASP A 141 15.25 -16.58 6.39
N GLY A 142 15.63 -16.19 7.61
CA GLY A 142 16.85 -15.41 7.87
C GLY A 142 16.72 -13.90 7.68
N VAL A 143 15.53 -13.38 7.33
CA VAL A 143 15.26 -11.95 7.14
C VAL A 143 14.22 -11.44 8.13
N THR A 144 14.29 -10.16 8.48
CA THR A 144 13.39 -9.53 9.45
C THR A 144 12.24 -8.80 8.76
N ILE A 145 11.02 -9.19 9.10
CA ILE A 145 9.78 -8.52 8.65
C ILE A 145 9.34 -7.54 9.73
N ASN A 146 9.35 -6.24 9.41
CA ASN A 146 9.03 -5.17 10.36
C ASN A 146 8.26 -4.02 9.74
N SER A 147 8.80 -3.39 8.70
CA SER A 147 8.15 -2.26 8.02
C SER A 147 7.02 -2.76 7.13
N TYR A 148 5.92 -2.03 7.09
CA TYR A 148 4.81 -2.34 6.20
C TYR A 148 4.07 -1.06 5.77
N THR A 149 3.35 -1.15 4.67
CA THR A 149 2.35 -0.17 4.24
C THR A 149 0.97 -0.80 4.20
N MET A 150 -0.06 0.03 4.38
CA MET A 150 -1.46 -0.36 4.40
C MET A 150 -2.22 0.43 3.36
N ASN A 151 -2.91 -0.27 2.46
CA ASN A 151 -3.60 0.29 1.31
C ASN A 151 -5.01 -0.27 1.19
N PRO A 152 -5.97 0.48 0.63
CA PRO A 152 -7.32 0.00 0.42
C PRO A 152 -7.46 -0.72 -0.92
N GLU A 153 -8.42 -1.64 -0.99
CA GLU A 153 -8.86 -2.31 -2.21
C GLU A 153 -9.63 -1.34 -3.12
N ILE A 154 -10.41 -0.43 -2.51
CA ILE A 154 -11.39 0.43 -3.18
C ILE A 154 -11.04 1.91 -2.98
N GLN A 155 -11.10 2.67 -4.07
CA GLN A 155 -11.01 4.12 -4.10
C GLN A 155 -12.23 4.70 -4.83
N SER A 156 -13.03 5.50 -4.12
CA SER A 156 -14.23 6.15 -4.65
C SER A 156 -15.20 5.17 -5.32
N GLY A 157 -15.47 4.04 -4.66
CA GLY A 157 -16.36 2.99 -5.13
C GLY A 157 -15.85 2.16 -6.30
N GLN A 158 -14.58 2.29 -6.71
CA GLN A 158 -13.93 1.50 -7.76
C GLN A 158 -12.65 0.86 -7.23
N ILE A 159 -12.04 -0.07 -7.96
CA ILE A 159 -10.73 -0.62 -7.59
C ILE A 159 -9.71 0.52 -7.44
N VAL A 160 -8.81 0.40 -6.45
CA VAL A 160 -7.78 1.41 -6.17
C VAL A 160 -6.91 1.70 -7.39
N ALA A 161 -6.53 2.96 -7.58
CA ALA A 161 -5.58 3.35 -8.61
C ALA A 161 -4.14 3.40 -8.08
N ILE A 162 -3.17 3.46 -8.99
CA ILE A 162 -1.74 3.37 -8.67
C ILE A 162 -1.23 4.49 -7.74
N GLY A 163 -1.93 5.62 -7.62
CA GLY A 163 -1.43 6.79 -6.91
C GLY A 163 -1.23 6.60 -5.40
N VAL A 164 -2.19 6.00 -4.70
CA VAL A 164 -2.05 5.69 -3.26
C VAL A 164 -0.98 4.61 -3.07
N LEU A 165 -1.01 3.55 -3.88
CA LEU A 165 -0.01 2.48 -3.86
C LEU A 165 1.41 3.03 -4.04
N SER A 166 1.56 3.99 -4.96
CA SER A 166 2.85 4.65 -5.23
C SER A 166 3.28 5.58 -4.10
N HIS A 167 2.34 6.29 -3.47
CA HIS A 167 2.67 7.12 -2.30
C HIS A 167 3.21 6.27 -1.16
N GLU A 168 2.50 5.20 -0.80
CA GLU A 168 2.88 4.32 0.29
C GLU A 168 4.22 3.62 0.01
N PHE A 169 4.45 3.17 -1.24
CA PHE A 169 5.75 2.62 -1.61
C PHE A 169 6.88 3.65 -1.54
N GLY A 170 6.59 4.95 -1.76
CA GLY A 170 7.55 6.02 -1.48
C GLY A 170 8.08 5.98 -0.05
N HIS A 171 7.25 5.63 0.94
CA HIS A 171 7.70 5.42 2.31
C HIS A 171 8.56 4.18 2.51
N ALA A 172 8.31 3.11 1.74
CA ALA A 172 9.20 1.94 1.73
C ALA A 172 10.61 2.32 1.22
N LEU A 173 10.69 3.25 0.27
CA LEU A 173 11.96 3.84 -0.19
C LEU A 173 12.58 4.87 0.77
N GLY A 174 11.98 5.10 1.94
CA GLY A 174 12.47 6.03 2.95
C GLY A 174 12.06 7.49 2.74
N LEU A 175 11.15 7.79 1.81
CA LEU A 175 10.61 9.13 1.62
C LEU A 175 9.52 9.42 2.68
N PRO A 176 9.43 10.61 3.26
CA PRO A 176 8.38 10.96 4.21
C PRO A 176 7.24 11.71 3.54
N ASP A 177 6.16 11.87 4.30
CA ASP A 177 5.04 12.73 3.93
C ASP A 177 5.49 14.19 3.75
N LEU A 178 4.99 14.82 2.69
CA LEU A 178 5.21 16.23 2.37
C LEU A 178 3.91 17.06 2.45
N TYR A 179 2.80 16.48 2.91
CA TYR A 179 1.62 17.24 3.34
C TYR A 179 1.72 17.59 4.83
N ASP A 180 0.99 18.62 5.26
CA ASP A 180 0.95 18.97 6.68
C ASP A 180 0.04 17.98 7.41
N THR A 181 0.63 17.12 8.24
CA THR A 181 -0.10 16.10 9.01
C THR A 181 -1.03 16.69 10.07
N ASP A 182 -0.85 17.97 10.41
CA ASP A 182 -1.73 18.73 11.31
C ASP A 182 -2.89 19.43 10.59
N TYR A 183 -2.98 19.26 9.27
CA TYR A 183 -4.00 19.86 8.39
C TYR A 183 -4.00 21.40 8.37
N SER A 184 -2.89 22.05 8.75
CA SER A 184 -2.78 23.51 8.73
C SER A 184 -2.62 24.10 7.32
N SER A 185 -2.08 23.33 6.36
CA SER A 185 -2.08 23.64 4.93
C SER A 185 -2.06 22.36 4.08
N THR A 186 -1.90 22.50 2.77
CA THR A 186 -1.77 21.37 1.84
C THR A 186 -0.33 20.81 1.79
N GLY A 187 0.63 21.41 2.50
CA GLY A 187 2.06 21.14 2.35
C GLY A 187 2.52 21.32 0.89
N ALA A 188 3.29 20.36 0.36
CA ALA A 188 3.71 20.31 -1.04
C ALA A 188 2.55 20.12 -2.04
N GLY A 189 1.35 19.77 -1.54
CA GLY A 189 0.13 19.71 -2.32
C GLY A 189 0.19 18.69 -3.46
N LYS A 190 -0.61 18.93 -4.49
CA LYS A 190 -0.82 17.98 -5.59
C LYS A 190 0.38 17.82 -6.52
N LEU A 191 1.40 18.66 -6.42
CA LEU A 191 2.57 18.58 -7.31
C LEU A 191 3.64 17.59 -6.82
N ALA A 192 3.46 17.01 -5.64
CA ALA A 192 4.36 16.01 -5.07
C ALA A 192 3.60 14.72 -4.82
N LEU A 193 4.14 13.58 -5.29
CA LEU A 193 3.60 12.26 -4.95
C LEU A 193 3.40 12.11 -3.44
N MET A 194 4.46 12.41 -2.69
CA MET A 194 4.49 12.35 -1.22
C MET A 194 3.67 13.46 -0.54
N GLY A 195 3.07 14.37 -1.31
CA GLY A 195 2.03 15.29 -0.83
C GLY A 195 0.65 14.72 -1.12
N SER A 196 -0.22 15.50 -1.75
CA SER A 196 -1.54 15.03 -2.24
C SER A 196 -1.53 14.65 -3.73
N GLY A 197 -0.35 14.55 -4.34
CA GLY A 197 -0.18 14.18 -5.74
C GLY A 197 -0.56 12.74 -6.05
N SER A 198 -0.65 11.87 -5.03
CA SER A 198 -1.22 10.52 -5.12
C SER A 198 -2.68 10.50 -5.58
N TRP A 199 -3.42 11.58 -5.36
CA TRP A 199 -4.79 11.77 -5.86
C TRP A 199 -4.84 12.43 -7.24
N GLY A 200 -3.69 12.65 -7.88
CA GLY A 200 -3.57 13.31 -9.17
C GLY A 200 -3.67 14.85 -9.11
N THR A 201 -3.13 15.49 -10.14
CA THR A 201 -3.00 16.96 -10.23
C THR A 201 -4.32 17.65 -10.55
N ILE A 202 -5.10 17.11 -11.51
CA ILE A 202 -6.34 17.71 -12.01
C ILE A 202 -7.48 16.69 -11.89
N GLY A 203 -8.63 17.14 -11.38
CA GLY A 203 -9.87 16.36 -11.40
C GLY A 203 -9.90 15.11 -10.51
N ASN A 204 -8.96 14.97 -9.58
CA ASN A 204 -8.74 13.75 -8.79
C ASN A 204 -8.58 12.52 -9.69
N SER A 205 -7.45 12.48 -10.41
CA SER A 205 -7.06 11.40 -11.31
C SER A 205 -5.96 10.54 -10.67
N PRO A 206 -6.26 9.71 -9.66
CA PRO A 206 -5.25 8.91 -8.94
C PRO A 206 -4.56 7.86 -9.82
N TRP A 207 -5.06 7.62 -11.04
CA TRP A 207 -4.39 6.84 -12.08
C TRP A 207 -3.29 7.62 -12.83
N TYR A 208 -3.21 8.94 -12.63
CA TYR A 208 -2.11 9.81 -13.06
C TYR A 208 -1.52 10.57 -11.86
N PRO A 209 -0.86 9.86 -10.93
CA PRO A 209 -0.25 10.51 -9.80
C PRO A 209 0.89 11.43 -10.23
N SER A 210 1.17 12.44 -9.40
CA SER A 210 2.35 13.30 -9.60
C SER A 210 3.63 12.53 -9.38
N THR A 211 4.71 13.00 -10.00
CA THR A 211 6.06 12.47 -9.75
C THR A 211 6.58 12.88 -8.36
N MET A 212 7.73 12.34 -8.00
CA MET A 212 8.51 12.85 -6.87
C MET A 212 8.95 14.29 -7.13
N VAL A 213 9.18 15.05 -6.05
CA VAL A 213 9.72 16.41 -6.11
C VAL A 213 11.10 16.45 -5.47
N GLY A 214 11.93 17.40 -5.90
CA GLY A 214 13.17 17.70 -5.19
C GLY A 214 12.85 18.21 -3.79
N TRP A 215 13.47 17.60 -2.78
CA TRP A 215 13.28 17.96 -1.37
C TRP A 215 14.63 17.89 -0.65
N CYS A 216 14.86 18.83 0.27
CA CYS A 216 16.15 19.06 0.94
C CYS A 216 15.96 19.24 2.45
#